data_AF-A0A1S1PD67-F1
#
_entry.id   AF-A0A1S1PD67-F1
#
_cell.length_a   1.000
_cell.length_b   1.000
_cell.length_c   1.000
_cell.angle_alpha   90.00
_cell.angle_beta   90.00
_cell.angle_gamma   90.00
#
_symmetry.space_group_name_H-M   'P 1'
#
loop_
_entity.id
_entity.type
_entity.pdbx_description
1 polymer ?
#
loop_
_entity_poly.entity_id
_entity_poly.type
_entity_poly.pdbx_seq_one_letter_code
_entity_poly.pdbx_strand_id
1 'polypeptide(L)'
;MTAIEACIDVAQHICATQGWGPPADNGDAIRLLGDHGALAPALARSLRKAVGFRNVLVHDYIDVNDEIVVVRLKSLDDLGDFVREIAGYVSDTQA
;
A
#
# COMPACT_ATOMS: atom_id res chain seq x y z
N MET A 1 9.64 -9.38 1.07
CA MET A 1 9.64 -8.11 1.83
C MET A 1 9.69 -6.88 0.89
N THR A 2 10.32 -6.96 -0.28
CA THR A 2 10.70 -5.81 -1.12
C THR A 2 9.57 -5.03 -1.83
N ALA A 3 8.53 -5.67 -2.37
CA ALA A 3 7.52 -4.96 -3.17
C ALA A 3 6.52 -4.13 -2.34
N ILE A 4 6.03 -4.67 -1.21
CA ILE A 4 5.12 -3.95 -0.30
C ILE A 4 5.84 -2.75 0.32
N GLU A 5 7.13 -2.91 0.63
CA GLU A 5 7.96 -1.84 1.19
C GLU A 5 8.15 -0.69 0.19
N ALA A 6 8.45 -1.01 -1.07
CA ALA A 6 8.47 -0.01 -2.13
C ALA A 6 7.13 0.73 -2.29
N CYS A 7 5.98 0.05 -2.14
CA CYS A 7 4.67 0.70 -2.19
C CYS A 7 4.47 1.67 -1.02
N ILE A 8 4.96 1.31 0.18
CA ILE A 8 4.93 2.17 1.36
C ILE A 8 5.81 3.40 1.15
N ASP A 9 7.04 3.22 0.65
CA ASP A 9 7.97 4.33 0.42
C ASP A 9 7.39 5.35 -0.58
N VAL A 10 6.79 4.85 -1.67
CA VAL A 10 6.09 5.69 -2.65
C VAL A 10 4.91 6.42 -2.00
N ALA A 11 4.09 5.73 -1.20
CA ALA A 11 2.96 6.34 -0.53
C ALA A 11 3.38 7.46 0.44
N GLN A 12 4.43 7.22 1.23
CA GLN A 12 4.99 8.20 2.15
C GLN A 12 5.58 9.40 1.39
N HIS A 13 6.29 9.15 0.29
CA HIS A 13 6.81 10.22 -0.56
C HIS A 13 5.69 11.11 -1.11
N ILE A 14 4.62 10.51 -1.64
CA ILE A 14 3.47 11.25 -2.17
C ILE A 14 2.82 12.08 -1.05
N CYS A 15 2.53 11.48 0.11
CA CYS A 15 1.95 12.21 1.25
C CYS A 15 2.78 13.44 1.65
N ALA A 16 4.12 13.29 1.65
CA ALA A 16 5.04 14.40 1.94
C ALA A 16 5.01 15.49 0.85
N THR A 17 5.03 15.09 -0.43
CA THR A 17 5.01 16.06 -1.56
C THR A 17 3.71 16.83 -1.66
N GLN A 18 2.58 16.20 -1.31
CA GLN A 18 1.24 16.80 -1.40
C GLN A 18 0.82 17.54 -0.12
N GLY A 19 1.62 17.48 0.94
CA GLY A 19 1.34 18.17 2.20
C GLY A 19 0.17 17.57 2.98
N TRP A 20 -0.12 16.28 2.82
CA TRP A 20 -1.22 15.57 3.53
C TRP A 20 -0.90 15.27 5.00
N GLY A 21 0.25 15.73 5.47
CA GLY A 21 0.76 15.45 6.80
C GLY A 21 1.51 14.11 6.87
N PRO A 22 2.28 13.90 7.94
CA PRO A 22 2.98 12.63 8.14
C PRO A 22 1.96 11.52 8.44
N PRO A 23 2.01 10.39 7.73
CA PRO A 23 1.17 9.24 8.08
C PRO A 23 1.54 8.72 9.48
N ALA A 24 0.54 8.26 10.24
CA ALA A 24 0.74 7.73 11.59
C ALA A 24 1.50 6.39 11.60
N ASP A 25 1.32 5.59 10.56
CA ASP A 25 2.03 4.34 10.30
C ASP A 25 2.04 3.99 8.80
N ASN A 26 2.68 2.88 8.43
CA ASN A 26 2.78 2.44 7.03
C ASN A 26 1.41 2.15 6.38
N GLY A 27 0.44 1.66 7.16
CA GLY A 27 -0.92 1.42 6.66
C GLY A 27 -1.68 2.73 6.47
N ASP A 28 -1.40 3.73 7.30
CA ASP A 28 -1.97 5.07 7.20
C ASP A 28 -1.51 5.80 5.93
N ALA A 29 -0.25 5.61 5.51
CA ALA A 29 0.25 6.13 4.24
C ALA A 29 -0.60 5.64 3.04
N ILE A 30 -0.94 4.35 3.01
CA ILE A 30 -1.80 3.77 1.97
C ILE A 30 -3.25 4.28 2.08
N ARG A 31 -3.75 4.50 3.29
CA ARG A 31 -5.09 5.08 3.50
C ARG A 31 -5.17 6.49 2.90
N LEU A 32 -4.18 7.34 3.18
CA LEU A 32 -4.15 8.71 2.67
C LEU A 32 -4.19 8.77 1.14
N LEU A 33 -3.45 7.89 0.46
CA LEU A 33 -3.55 7.79 -1.01
C LEU A 33 -4.99 7.53 -1.48
N GLY A 34 -5.73 6.65 -0.80
CA GLY A 34 -7.13 6.38 -1.11
C GLY A 34 -8.07 7.55 -0.82
N ASP A 35 -7.87 8.23 0.32
CA ASP A 35 -8.72 9.34 0.75
C ASP A 35 -8.55 10.58 -0.14
N HIS A 36 -7.36 10.77 -0.71
CA HIS A 36 -7.06 11.85 -1.65
C HIS A 36 -7.23 11.46 -3.12
N GLY A 37 -7.77 10.27 -3.41
CA GLY A 37 -8.11 9.82 -4.76
C GLY A 37 -6.91 9.41 -5.62
N ALA A 38 -5.71 9.29 -5.05
CA ALA A 38 -4.54 8.72 -5.72
C ALA A 38 -4.66 7.20 -5.89
N LEU A 39 -5.49 6.54 -5.06
CA LEU A 39 -5.87 5.14 -5.23
C LEU A 39 -7.38 4.95 -5.15
N ALA A 40 -7.89 3.94 -5.86
CA ALA A 40 -9.23 3.44 -5.67
C ALA A 40 -9.43 2.95 -4.22
N PRO A 41 -10.54 3.30 -3.54
CA PRO A 41 -10.75 2.92 -2.14
C PRO A 41 -10.68 1.41 -1.86
N ALA A 42 -11.06 0.59 -2.84
CA ALA A 42 -10.96 -0.87 -2.73
C ALA A 42 -9.50 -1.35 -2.72
N LEU A 43 -8.68 -0.79 -3.61
CA LEU A 43 -7.26 -1.11 -3.71
C LEU A 43 -6.50 -0.64 -2.47
N ALA A 44 -6.74 0.59 -2.01
CA ALA A 44 -6.16 1.11 -0.76
C ALA A 44 -6.49 0.20 0.45
N ARG A 45 -7.74 -0.29 0.56
CA ARG A 45 -8.11 -1.26 1.61
C ARG A 45 -7.40 -2.60 1.47
N SER A 46 -7.18 -3.10 0.25
CA SER A 46 -6.47 -4.37 0.03
C SER A 46 -5.00 -4.24 0.44
N LEU A 47 -4.31 -3.22 -0.09
CA LEU A 47 -2.91 -2.94 0.19
C LEU A 47 -2.65 -2.67 1.67
N ARG A 48 -3.54 -1.95 2.37
CA ARG A 48 -3.40 -1.70 3.81
C ARG A 48 -3.39 -3.01 4.61
N LYS A 49 -4.19 -4.00 4.21
CA LYS A 49 -4.16 -5.33 4.85
C LYS A 49 -2.86 -6.08 4.54
N ALA A 50 -2.30 -5.92 3.34
CA ALA A 50 -1.00 -6.50 2.99
C ALA A 50 0.16 -5.89 3.80
N VAL A 51 0.12 -4.58 4.03
CA VAL A 51 1.07 -3.86 4.91
C VAL A 51 0.98 -4.37 6.35
N GLY A 52 -0.23 -4.48 6.91
CA GLY A 52 -0.43 -5.01 8.27
C GLY A 52 0.09 -6.44 8.42
N PHE A 53 -0.09 -7.27 7.39
CA PHE A 53 0.40 -8.65 7.40
C PHE A 53 1.94 -8.74 7.39
N ARG A 54 2.65 -7.85 6.69
CA ARG A 54 4.12 -7.75 6.79
C ARG A 54 4.57 -7.57 8.25
N ASN A 55 3.85 -6.75 9.02
CA ASN A 55 4.17 -6.51 10.42
C ASN A 55 3.88 -7.73 11.32
N VAL A 56 2.84 -8.51 11.00
CA VAL A 56 2.52 -9.76 11.71
C VAL A 56 3.54 -10.84 11.38
N LEU A 57 3.92 -11.03 10.11
CA LEU A 57 4.93 -12.01 9.72
C LEU A 57 6.31 -11.74 10.32
N VAL A 58 6.68 -10.47 10.52
CA VAL A 58 7.96 -10.10 11.14
C VAL A 58 7.95 -10.35 12.65
N HIS A 59 6.81 -10.17 13.32
CA HIS A 59 6.70 -10.35 14.77
C HIS A 59 6.32 -11.78 15.21
N ASP A 60 5.47 -12.49 14.44
CA ASP A 60 4.85 -13.78 14.81
C ASP A 60 5.34 -14.95 13.94
N TYR A 61 6.65 -15.02 13.62
CA TYR A 61 7.29 -16.11 12.84
C TYR A 61 6.99 -17.56 13.30
N ILE A 62 6.23 -17.75 14.39
CA ILE A 62 5.97 -19.02 15.07
C ILE A 62 4.65 -19.68 14.63
N ASP A 63 3.67 -18.96 14.04
CA ASP A 63 2.32 -19.51 13.81
C ASP A 63 1.67 -19.02 12.49
N VAL A 64 2.36 -19.23 11.36
CA VAL A 64 1.86 -18.79 10.04
C VAL A 64 0.77 -19.75 9.53
N ASN A 65 -0.44 -19.24 9.34
CA ASN A 65 -1.56 -19.96 8.72
C ASN A 65 -1.51 -19.86 7.17
N ASP A 66 -1.32 -21.01 6.52
CA ASP A 66 -1.16 -21.14 5.06
C ASP A 66 -2.34 -20.60 4.23
N GLU A 67 -3.57 -20.61 4.74
CA GLU A 67 -4.73 -20.05 4.01
C GLU A 67 -4.62 -18.53 3.82
N ILE A 68 -4.05 -17.83 4.80
CA ILE A 68 -3.84 -16.37 4.73
C ILE A 68 -2.78 -16.05 3.67
N VAL A 69 -1.74 -16.89 3.56
CA VAL A 69 -0.67 -16.75 2.56
C VAL A 69 -1.23 -16.95 1.15
N VAL A 70 -2.05 -17.98 0.92
CA VAL A 70 -2.64 -18.30 -0.39
C VAL A 70 -3.63 -17.23 -0.86
N VAL A 71 -4.49 -16.70 0.03
CA VAL A 71 -5.39 -15.58 -0.31
C VAL A 71 -4.60 -14.31 -0.68
N ARG A 72 -3.37 -14.14 -0.18
CA ARG A 72 -2.50 -12.99 -0.48
C ARG A 72 -1.63 -13.15 -1.73
N LEU A 73 -1.49 -14.36 -2.29
CA LEU A 73 -0.89 -14.53 -3.63
C LEU A 73 -1.76 -13.89 -4.74
N LYS A 74 -3.07 -13.71 -4.48
CA LYS A 74 -3.95 -12.89 -5.34
C LYS A 74 -3.67 -11.38 -5.26
N SER A 75 -2.87 -10.91 -4.30
CA SER A 75 -2.47 -9.49 -4.18
C SER A 75 -1.33 -9.09 -5.13
N LEU A 76 -0.90 -9.97 -6.04
CA LEU A 76 0.05 -9.59 -7.09
C LEU A 76 -0.60 -8.66 -8.13
N ASP A 77 -1.89 -8.84 -8.41
CA ASP A 77 -2.64 -7.93 -9.29
C ASP A 77 -2.77 -6.53 -8.66
N ASP A 78 -3.00 -6.48 -7.34
CA ASP A 78 -3.06 -5.22 -6.58
C ASP A 78 -1.76 -4.39 -6.73
N LEU A 79 -0.59 -5.03 -6.88
CA LEU A 79 0.67 -4.32 -7.11
C LEU A 79 0.72 -3.69 -8.51
N GLY A 80 0.21 -4.39 -9.53
CA GLY A 80 0.11 -3.86 -10.88
C GLY A 80 -0.88 -2.69 -10.96
N ASP A 81 -2.01 -2.82 -10.28
CA ASP A 81 -3.02 -1.77 -10.20
C ASP A 81 -2.50 -0.55 -9.43
N PHE A 82 -1.74 -0.76 -8.34
CA PHE A 82 -1.07 0.32 -7.61
C PHE A 82 -0.15 1.13 -8.53
N VAL A 83 0.72 0.45 -9.28
CA VAL A 83 1.64 1.13 -10.21
C VAL A 83 0.86 1.93 -11.25
N ARG A 84 -0.22 1.36 -11.81
CA ARG A 84 -1.04 2.03 -12.83
C ARG A 84 -1.71 3.30 -12.29
N GLU A 85 -2.35 3.20 -11.13
CA GLU A 85 -3.08 4.33 -10.53
C GLU A 85 -2.13 5.45 -10.08
N ILE A 86 -1.00 5.10 -9.45
CA ILE A 86 -0.01 6.10 -9.05
C ILE A 86 0.68 6.75 -10.25
N ALA A 87 1.02 5.99 -11.29
CA ALA A 87 1.61 6.56 -12.50
C ALA A 87 0.64 7.54 -13.19
N GLY A 88 -0.65 7.20 -13.24
CA GLY A 88 -1.71 8.11 -13.70
C GLY A 88 -1.79 9.37 -12.85
N TYR A 89 -1.91 9.21 -11.53
CA TYR A 89 -2.00 10.33 -10.59
C TYR A 89 -0.80 11.30 -10.69
N VAL A 90 0.42 10.79 -10.74
CA VAL A 90 1.64 11.61 -10.82
C VAL A 90 1.74 12.34 -12.15
N SER A 91 1.33 11.71 -13.26
CA SER A 91 1.34 12.33 -14.59
C SER A 91 0.32 13.46 -14.68
N ASP A 92 -0.87 13.29 -14.11
CA ASP A 92 -1.92 14.31 -14.09
C ASP A 92 -1.58 15.50 -13.19
N THR A 93 -0.77 15.28 -12.15
CA THR A 93 -0.35 16.34 -11.21
C THR A 93 0.81 17.18 -11.77
N GLN A 94 1.51 16.74 -12.81
CA GLN A 94 2.61 17.47 -13.47
C GLN A 94 2.15 18.30 -14.69
N ALA A 95 0.86 18.27 -15.04
CA ALA A 95 0.25 19.07 -16.09
C ALA A 95 -0.35 20.39 -15.55
#